data_AF-A0A2T4VR48-F1
#
_entry.id   AF-A0A2T4VR48-F1
#
_cell.length_a   1.000
_cell.length_b   1.000
_cell.length_c   1.000
_cell.angle_alpha   90.00
_cell.angle_beta   90.00
_cell.angle_gamma   90.00
#
_symmetry.space_group_name_H-M   'P 1'
#
loop_
_entity.id
_entity.type
_entity.pdbx_description
1 polymer ?
#
loop_
_entity_poly.entity_id
_entity_poly.type
_entity_poly.pdbx_seq_one_letter_code
_entity_poly.pdbx_strand_id
1 'polypeptide(L)'
;MSEIETLILRFRDLPPLENGDTVARHSEIAGKEPGYVWWGWWNKGGEQVPFEEFRELLRKARNGGLPLYLLDSGQNQTYRAICTDISWDQAGDPSLTPESDKTPQYYRTRKVLTWFKLSTIEPYELKTSDYSYVRVDKFFTSQSSRYVAFYGKRIFSIQELIEQNRSIWFIRQARTSDKHHEISLLDAQSVSPEHFQRTFIQSDSRNLLWVSDLHYTFPTNKNEKTHHAFAVDRNAPARKRLGEALEAALKDHKIEDLGGMLVSGDITWKAIPEEFEQSLSLFHWAQKWASLTSYHFSICPGNHDLAFTQRTEAKDAPIERTFDMAKEAYAAFYARLFNLRPNSHLSSGHRYLLGASHPVEIVCLNSSWLEQRKGFFQGHGFVGDEQLREAAESFGWNKKGDDEGRPYRIVMLHHHLVPVTYRAQPAPSAAYSVILDAEALMEWVVQYRVDLVLHGHMHQPSYIKLSKPTQLKGRLTGLHEFHVLGMGSTGVVREDVGAVGKNTFGVLRFGASGVTVTFYSISDTDPSEEIWSVLLPYPQTRGT
;
A
#
# COMPACT_ATOMS: atom_id res chain seq x y z
N MET A 1 -10.56 -32.94 -21.99
CA MET A 1 -11.90 -32.84 -21.37
C MET A 1 -11.83 -31.65 -20.43
N SER A 2 -12.76 -30.69 -20.51
CA SER A 2 -12.59 -29.48 -19.69
C SER A 2 -12.72 -29.83 -18.21
N GLU A 3 -11.87 -29.17 -17.41
CA GLU A 3 -11.93 -29.26 -15.96
C GLU A 3 -13.13 -28.52 -15.36
N ILE A 4 -13.90 -27.76 -16.17
CA ILE A 4 -14.95 -26.85 -15.68
C ILE A 4 -16.12 -27.66 -15.13
N GLU A 5 -16.42 -27.51 -13.85
CA GLU A 5 -17.58 -28.15 -13.23
C GLU A 5 -18.81 -27.25 -13.30
N THR A 6 -18.64 -25.97 -12.95
CA THR A 6 -19.74 -25.00 -12.98
C THR A 6 -19.25 -23.54 -13.05
N LEU A 7 -20.19 -22.61 -12.92
CA LEU A 7 -20.03 -21.17 -12.98
C LEU A 7 -20.46 -20.47 -11.67
N ILE A 8 -19.79 -19.36 -11.40
CA ILE A 8 -20.30 -18.30 -10.52
C ILE A 8 -20.59 -17.09 -11.41
N LEU A 9 -21.81 -16.56 -11.35
CA LEU A 9 -22.23 -15.36 -12.08
C LEU A 9 -22.34 -14.18 -11.12
N ARG A 10 -21.65 -13.07 -11.42
CA ARG A 10 -21.73 -11.82 -10.67
C ARG A 10 -22.98 -11.05 -11.05
N PHE A 11 -23.65 -10.47 -10.06
CA PHE A 11 -24.65 -9.44 -10.27
C PHE A 11 -24.60 -8.40 -9.14
N ARG A 12 -25.47 -7.40 -9.26
CA ARG A 12 -25.84 -6.46 -8.20
C ARG A 12 -27.19 -5.85 -8.55
N ASP A 13 -27.96 -5.46 -7.55
CA ASP A 13 -29.13 -4.61 -7.79
C ASP A 13 -28.68 -3.25 -8.33
N LEU A 14 -29.42 -2.74 -9.31
CA LEU A 14 -29.15 -1.45 -9.94
C LEU A 14 -30.38 -0.57 -9.82
N PRO A 15 -30.21 0.74 -9.50
CA PRO A 15 -31.33 1.66 -9.44
C PRO A 15 -32.19 1.60 -10.72
N PRO A 16 -33.53 1.55 -10.61
CA PRO A 16 -34.34 1.84 -9.43
C PRO A 16 -34.67 0.63 -8.53
N LEU A 17 -34.03 -0.53 -8.74
CA LEU A 17 -34.26 -1.72 -7.91
C LEU A 17 -33.71 -1.52 -6.50
N GLU A 18 -34.47 -1.96 -5.48
CA GLU A 18 -34.00 -2.01 -4.09
C GLU A 18 -33.15 -3.27 -3.85
N ASN A 19 -32.45 -3.32 -2.72
CA ASN A 19 -31.64 -4.48 -2.34
C ASN A 19 -32.50 -5.76 -2.27
N GLY A 20 -32.12 -6.79 -3.01
CA GLY A 20 -32.82 -8.09 -3.09
C GLY A 20 -33.86 -8.19 -4.21
N ASP A 21 -34.19 -7.10 -4.90
CA ASP A 21 -35.23 -7.07 -5.93
C ASP A 21 -34.91 -7.98 -7.13
N THR A 22 -33.64 -8.04 -7.55
CA THR A 22 -33.23 -8.84 -8.71
C THR A 22 -33.58 -10.31 -8.49
N VAL A 23 -33.15 -10.88 -7.36
CA VAL A 23 -33.41 -12.30 -7.06
C VAL A 23 -34.91 -12.53 -6.85
N ALA A 24 -35.59 -11.66 -6.09
CA ALA A 24 -37.02 -11.80 -5.83
C ALA A 24 -37.86 -11.85 -7.12
N ARG A 25 -37.64 -10.92 -8.06
CA ARG A 25 -38.38 -10.87 -9.33
C ARG A 25 -38.08 -12.07 -10.24
N HIS A 26 -36.85 -12.56 -10.24
CA HIS A 26 -36.51 -13.76 -11.00
C HIS A 26 -37.15 -15.02 -10.38
N SER A 27 -37.08 -15.17 -9.06
CA SER A 27 -37.69 -16.30 -8.35
C SER A 27 -39.23 -16.29 -8.42
N GLU A 28 -39.88 -15.12 -8.47
CA GLU A 28 -41.33 -15.02 -8.68
C GLU A 28 -41.77 -15.63 -10.02
N ILE A 29 -40.97 -15.42 -11.08
CA ILE A 29 -41.24 -16.00 -12.41
C ILE A 29 -40.93 -17.50 -12.40
N ALA A 30 -39.80 -17.89 -11.83
CA ALA A 30 -39.40 -19.29 -11.75
C ALA A 30 -40.31 -20.14 -10.84
N GLY A 31 -41.01 -19.52 -9.89
CA GLY A 31 -42.02 -20.20 -9.07
C GLY A 31 -43.37 -20.46 -9.77
N LYS A 32 -43.57 -19.94 -10.99
CA LYS A 32 -44.80 -20.13 -11.78
C LYS A 32 -44.59 -21.20 -12.85
N GLU A 33 -45.56 -22.09 -13.04
CA GLU A 33 -45.50 -23.11 -14.08
C GLU A 33 -45.38 -22.51 -15.50
N PRO A 34 -44.50 -23.04 -16.39
CA PRO A 34 -43.40 -23.97 -16.12
C PRO A 34 -42.25 -23.30 -15.34
N GLY A 35 -41.79 -23.93 -14.26
CA GLY A 35 -40.95 -23.33 -13.21
C GLY A 35 -39.51 -22.99 -13.58
N TYR A 36 -39.31 -21.93 -14.37
CA TYR A 36 -37.98 -21.39 -14.71
C TYR A 36 -38.04 -19.90 -15.09
N VAL A 37 -36.86 -19.28 -15.14
CA VAL A 37 -36.64 -17.89 -15.57
C VAL A 37 -35.38 -17.77 -16.40
N TRP A 38 -35.35 -16.83 -17.36
CA TRP A 38 -34.14 -16.46 -18.10
C TRP A 38 -33.35 -15.38 -17.38
N TRP A 39 -32.08 -15.69 -17.10
CA TRP A 39 -31.10 -14.80 -16.49
C TRP A 39 -30.09 -14.33 -17.54
N GLY A 40 -30.12 -13.03 -17.86
CA GLY A 40 -29.20 -12.39 -18.79
C GLY A 40 -27.83 -12.08 -18.19
N TRP A 41 -26.77 -12.30 -18.96
CA TRP A 41 -25.40 -12.00 -18.56
C TRP A 41 -25.05 -10.51 -18.75
N TRP A 42 -24.87 -9.77 -17.65
CA TRP A 42 -24.34 -8.40 -17.70
C TRP A 42 -22.82 -8.42 -17.73
N ASN A 43 -22.28 -8.68 -18.92
CA ASN A 43 -20.85 -8.74 -19.13
C ASN A 43 -20.18 -7.38 -18.91
N LYS A 44 -18.93 -7.42 -18.42
CA LYS A 44 -18.04 -6.27 -18.36
C LYS A 44 -17.32 -6.11 -19.70
N GLY A 45 -16.75 -4.91 -19.91
CA GLY A 45 -15.93 -4.64 -21.08
C GLY A 45 -14.74 -5.59 -21.18
N GLY A 46 -14.50 -6.14 -22.38
CA GLY A 46 -13.42 -7.09 -22.65
C GLY A 46 -13.77 -8.57 -22.41
N GLU A 47 -15.01 -8.88 -22.02
CA GLU A 47 -15.51 -10.25 -21.93
C GLU A 47 -16.29 -10.62 -23.21
N GLN A 48 -16.14 -11.86 -23.67
CA GLN A 48 -16.80 -12.42 -24.86
C GLN A 48 -17.26 -13.85 -24.59
N VAL A 49 -18.13 -14.38 -25.46
CA VAL A 49 -18.65 -15.76 -25.35
C VAL A 49 -17.54 -16.78 -25.62
N PRO A 50 -17.15 -17.63 -24.66
CA PRO A 50 -16.21 -18.71 -24.90
C PRO A 50 -16.96 -19.93 -25.44
N PHE A 51 -17.15 -19.96 -26.77
CA PHE A 51 -18.05 -20.89 -27.45
C PHE A 51 -17.86 -22.38 -27.08
N GLU A 52 -16.62 -22.86 -26.96
CA GLU A 52 -16.36 -24.28 -26.68
C GLU A 52 -16.72 -24.64 -25.23
N GLU A 53 -16.32 -23.78 -24.29
CA GLU A 53 -16.60 -23.94 -22.87
C GLU A 53 -18.11 -23.84 -22.58
N PHE A 54 -18.81 -22.91 -23.25
CA PHE A 54 -20.26 -22.79 -23.14
C PHE A 54 -21.00 -23.96 -23.78
N ARG A 55 -20.54 -24.51 -24.90
CA ARG A 55 -21.10 -25.75 -25.47
C ARG A 55 -20.96 -26.93 -24.50
N GLU A 56 -19.84 -27.04 -23.79
CA GLU A 56 -19.68 -28.09 -22.79
C GLU A 56 -20.65 -27.91 -21.62
N LEU A 57 -20.75 -26.68 -21.09
CA LEU A 57 -21.67 -26.36 -19.99
C LEU A 57 -23.13 -26.53 -20.40
N LEU A 58 -23.49 -26.18 -21.64
CA LEU A 58 -24.82 -26.41 -22.22
C LEU A 58 -25.17 -27.90 -22.22
N ARG A 59 -24.21 -28.76 -22.62
CA ARG A 59 -24.41 -30.22 -22.59
C ARG A 59 -24.65 -30.72 -21.16
N LYS A 60 -23.96 -30.17 -20.15
CA LYS A 60 -24.19 -30.49 -18.73
C LYS A 60 -25.56 -29.99 -18.27
N ALA A 61 -25.91 -28.75 -18.59
CA ALA A 61 -27.19 -28.14 -18.24
C ALA A 61 -28.39 -28.96 -18.77
N ARG A 62 -28.32 -29.41 -20.03
CA ARG A 62 -29.37 -30.24 -20.65
C ARG A 62 -29.37 -31.70 -20.17
N ASN A 63 -28.27 -32.17 -19.59
CA ASN A 63 -28.11 -33.56 -19.13
C ASN A 63 -28.15 -33.65 -17.59
N GLY A 64 -29.31 -33.33 -17.01
CA GLY A 64 -29.56 -33.45 -15.57
C GLY A 64 -29.48 -32.14 -14.77
N GLY A 65 -29.23 -31.00 -15.44
CA GLY A 65 -29.14 -29.70 -14.80
C GLY A 65 -27.75 -29.39 -14.28
N LEU A 66 -27.31 -28.14 -14.45
CA LEU A 66 -26.03 -27.62 -14.00
C LEU A 66 -26.25 -26.76 -12.74
N PRO A 67 -25.78 -27.16 -11.55
CA PRO A 67 -25.85 -26.31 -10.36
C PRO A 67 -25.03 -25.04 -10.58
N LEU A 68 -25.65 -23.87 -10.62
CA LEU A 68 -25.02 -22.58 -10.89
C LEU A 68 -25.10 -21.68 -9.65
N TYR A 69 -24.05 -20.89 -9.43
CA TYR A 69 -23.99 -19.95 -8.32
C TYR A 69 -24.13 -18.51 -8.80
N LEU A 70 -24.80 -17.69 -8.00
CA LEU A 70 -24.99 -16.26 -8.24
C LEU A 70 -24.36 -15.49 -7.07
N LEU A 71 -23.54 -14.48 -7.36
CA LEU A 71 -22.89 -13.64 -6.37
C LEU A 71 -23.42 -12.21 -6.48
N ASP A 72 -24.14 -11.76 -5.45
CA ASP A 72 -24.51 -10.36 -5.28
C ASP A 72 -23.32 -9.57 -4.74
N SER A 73 -22.67 -8.84 -5.64
CA SER A 73 -21.52 -8.01 -5.30
C SER A 73 -21.87 -6.70 -4.58
N GLY A 74 -23.15 -6.32 -4.50
CA GLY A 74 -23.62 -5.17 -3.72
C GLY A 74 -23.88 -5.52 -2.25
N GLN A 75 -24.31 -6.76 -1.98
CA GLN A 75 -24.70 -7.21 -0.64
C GLN A 75 -23.76 -8.27 -0.05
N ASN A 76 -22.77 -8.74 -0.80
CA ASN A 76 -21.85 -9.81 -0.41
C ASN A 76 -22.59 -11.13 -0.06
N GLN A 77 -23.62 -11.45 -0.84
CA GLN A 77 -24.46 -12.65 -0.66
C GLN A 77 -24.34 -13.60 -1.85
N THR A 78 -24.51 -14.89 -1.60
CA THR A 78 -24.51 -15.91 -2.65
C THR A 78 -25.83 -16.67 -2.70
N TYR A 79 -26.19 -17.09 -3.91
CA TYR A 79 -27.39 -17.85 -4.20
C TYR A 79 -27.05 -19.04 -5.10
N ARG A 80 -27.96 -20.00 -5.17
CA ARG A 80 -27.86 -21.18 -6.03
C ARG A 80 -29.12 -21.35 -6.86
N ALA A 81 -28.95 -21.83 -8.08
CA ALA A 81 -30.04 -22.30 -8.94
C ALA A 81 -29.56 -23.49 -9.79
N ILE A 82 -30.49 -24.20 -10.43
CA ILE A 82 -30.18 -25.20 -11.45
C ILE A 82 -30.36 -24.58 -12.83
N CYS A 83 -29.29 -24.54 -13.61
CA CYS A 83 -29.29 -24.12 -15.00
C CYS A 83 -29.62 -25.30 -15.91
N THR A 84 -30.66 -25.20 -16.72
CA THR A 84 -31.12 -26.28 -17.63
C THR A 84 -30.82 -25.99 -19.10
N ASP A 85 -30.59 -24.72 -19.44
CA ASP A 85 -30.26 -24.31 -20.80
C ASP A 85 -29.41 -23.04 -20.80
N ILE A 86 -28.63 -22.85 -21.86
CA ILE A 86 -27.78 -21.66 -22.08
C ILE A 86 -27.95 -21.24 -23.53
N SER A 87 -28.30 -19.99 -23.77
CA SER A 87 -28.59 -19.44 -25.10
C SER A 87 -27.69 -18.25 -25.41
N TRP A 88 -27.07 -18.25 -26.58
CA TRP A 88 -26.24 -17.16 -27.10
C TRP A 88 -26.35 -17.10 -28.63
N ASP A 89 -26.03 -15.95 -29.20
CA ASP A 89 -25.99 -15.77 -30.65
C ASP A 89 -24.75 -16.43 -31.27
N GLN A 90 -24.87 -17.06 -32.45
CA GLN A 90 -23.75 -17.80 -33.07
C GLN A 90 -22.62 -16.89 -33.56
N ALA A 91 -22.89 -15.61 -33.85
CA ALA A 91 -21.86 -14.62 -34.13
C ALA A 91 -21.23 -14.06 -32.84
N GLY A 92 -21.79 -14.36 -31.67
CA GLY A 92 -21.35 -13.83 -30.38
C GLY A 92 -21.91 -12.44 -30.08
N ASP A 93 -22.89 -11.98 -30.84
CA ASP A 93 -23.51 -10.66 -30.66
C ASP A 93 -24.55 -10.66 -29.53
N PRO A 94 -24.77 -9.52 -28.84
CA PRO A 94 -25.82 -9.40 -27.84
C PRO A 94 -27.22 -9.63 -28.44
N SER A 95 -28.00 -10.52 -27.81
CA SER A 95 -29.36 -10.88 -28.24
C SER A 95 -30.40 -10.58 -27.16
N LEU A 96 -31.66 -10.41 -27.59
CA LEU A 96 -32.80 -10.30 -26.67
C LEU A 96 -33.08 -11.63 -25.99
N THR A 97 -33.86 -11.59 -24.91
CA THR A 97 -34.26 -12.80 -24.19
C THR A 97 -34.95 -13.82 -25.11
N PRO A 98 -34.69 -15.13 -24.95
CA PRO A 98 -35.38 -16.17 -25.71
C PRO A 98 -36.90 -16.19 -25.49
N GLU A 99 -37.35 -15.96 -24.25
CA GLU A 99 -38.76 -16.06 -23.85
C GLU A 99 -39.12 -14.86 -22.94
N SER A 100 -39.80 -13.86 -23.53
CA SER A 100 -40.14 -12.60 -22.87
C SER A 100 -41.01 -12.79 -21.62
N ASP A 101 -42.00 -13.68 -21.69
CA ASP A 101 -42.90 -14.00 -20.57
C ASP A 101 -42.17 -14.70 -19.40
N LYS A 102 -41.04 -15.36 -19.68
CA LYS A 102 -40.15 -16.00 -18.70
C LYS A 102 -38.96 -15.13 -18.31
N THR A 103 -39.08 -13.82 -18.48
CA THR A 103 -38.03 -12.83 -18.17
C THR A 103 -38.62 -11.65 -17.40
N PRO A 104 -37.96 -11.15 -16.34
CA PRO A 104 -38.42 -9.96 -15.62
C PRO A 104 -38.60 -8.76 -16.54
N GLN A 105 -39.65 -7.96 -16.30
CA GLN A 105 -40.05 -6.86 -17.18
C GLN A 105 -38.90 -5.89 -17.49
N TYR A 106 -38.06 -5.58 -16.51
CA TYR A 106 -36.93 -4.66 -16.67
C TYR A 106 -35.79 -5.23 -17.55
N TYR A 107 -35.81 -6.53 -17.84
CA TYR A 107 -34.79 -7.24 -18.63
C TYR A 107 -35.21 -7.50 -20.07
N ARG A 108 -36.52 -7.51 -20.37
CA ARG A 108 -37.07 -7.98 -21.67
C ARG A 108 -36.53 -7.22 -22.88
N THR A 109 -36.21 -5.94 -22.72
CA THR A 109 -35.73 -5.07 -23.81
C THR A 109 -34.21 -5.02 -23.89
N ARG A 110 -33.49 -5.63 -22.94
CA ARG A 110 -32.04 -5.58 -22.89
C ARG A 110 -31.45 -6.68 -23.76
N LYS A 111 -30.44 -6.32 -24.56
CA LYS A 111 -29.60 -7.28 -25.27
C LYS A 111 -28.39 -7.64 -24.42
N VAL A 112 -28.09 -8.93 -24.29
CA VAL A 112 -26.94 -9.46 -23.56
C VAL A 112 -26.27 -10.56 -24.37
N LEU A 113 -24.99 -10.85 -24.09
CA LEU A 113 -24.24 -11.87 -24.83
C LEU A 113 -24.77 -13.29 -24.64
N THR A 114 -25.32 -13.59 -23.47
CA THR A 114 -25.78 -14.95 -23.13
C THR A 114 -26.90 -14.89 -22.11
N TRP A 115 -27.83 -15.84 -22.23
CA TRP A 115 -28.95 -16.08 -21.34
C TRP A 115 -28.85 -17.47 -20.72
N PHE A 116 -29.08 -17.57 -19.40
CA PHE A 116 -29.09 -18.82 -18.64
C PHE A 116 -30.52 -19.13 -18.19
N LYS A 117 -31.01 -20.34 -18.46
CA LYS A 117 -32.34 -20.80 -18.04
C LYS A 117 -32.24 -21.42 -16.65
N LEU A 118 -32.65 -20.67 -15.63
CA LEU A 118 -32.49 -21.02 -14.23
C LEU A 118 -33.82 -21.51 -13.62
N SER A 119 -33.72 -22.45 -12.69
CA SER A 119 -34.79 -22.76 -11.73
C SER A 119 -35.01 -21.61 -10.74
N THR A 120 -35.87 -21.82 -9.75
CA THR A 120 -35.95 -20.94 -8.57
C THR A 120 -34.57 -20.70 -7.97
N ILE A 121 -34.30 -19.45 -7.63
CA ILE A 121 -33.03 -18.99 -7.06
C ILE A 121 -33.19 -18.93 -5.55
N GLU A 122 -32.33 -19.66 -4.83
CA GLU A 122 -32.40 -19.80 -3.38
C GLU A 122 -31.13 -19.27 -2.71
N PRO A 123 -31.24 -18.63 -1.53
CA PRO A 123 -30.07 -18.27 -0.73
C PRO A 123 -29.19 -19.49 -0.47
N TYR A 124 -27.89 -19.34 -0.64
CA TYR A 124 -26.95 -20.44 -0.47
C TYR A 124 -25.60 -19.92 0.00
N GLU A 125 -25.09 -20.43 1.12
CA GLU A 125 -23.77 -20.07 1.62
C GLU A 125 -22.69 -20.83 0.82
N LEU A 126 -22.07 -20.15 -0.13
CA LEU A 126 -21.03 -20.77 -0.96
C LEU A 126 -19.73 -20.90 -0.18
N LYS A 127 -19.36 -22.14 0.15
CA LYS A 127 -18.03 -22.46 0.68
C LYS A 127 -16.97 -22.39 -0.42
N THR A 128 -16.51 -21.18 -0.69
CA THR A 128 -15.58 -20.84 -1.78
C THR A 128 -14.31 -21.70 -1.80
N SER A 129 -13.79 -22.07 -0.63
CA SER A 129 -12.59 -22.92 -0.49
C SER A 129 -12.70 -24.32 -1.11
N ASP A 130 -13.92 -24.80 -1.35
CA ASP A 130 -14.18 -26.11 -1.96
C ASP A 130 -14.01 -26.07 -3.49
N TYR A 131 -13.81 -24.88 -4.07
CA TYR A 131 -13.66 -24.66 -5.50
C TYR A 131 -12.32 -24.03 -5.86
N SER A 132 -11.88 -24.28 -7.09
CA SER A 132 -10.68 -23.67 -7.70
C SER A 132 -10.99 -23.06 -9.06
N TYR A 133 -10.27 -21.99 -9.40
CA TYR A 133 -10.45 -21.29 -10.68
C TYR A 133 -9.91 -22.13 -11.85
N VAL A 134 -10.72 -22.20 -12.91
CA VAL A 134 -10.34 -22.80 -14.19
C VAL A 134 -9.93 -21.72 -15.18
N ARG A 135 -8.83 -21.96 -15.89
CA ARG A 135 -8.32 -21.07 -16.94
C ARG A 135 -9.19 -21.20 -18.20
N VAL A 136 -9.79 -20.09 -18.61
CA VAL A 136 -10.55 -19.96 -19.87
C VAL A 136 -10.11 -18.68 -20.57
N ASP A 137 -9.04 -18.76 -21.37
CA ASP A 137 -8.46 -17.58 -22.01
C ASP A 137 -9.41 -16.96 -23.04
N LYS A 138 -10.20 -17.79 -23.73
CA LYS A 138 -11.17 -17.35 -24.76
C LYS A 138 -12.29 -16.47 -24.21
N PHE A 139 -12.49 -16.44 -22.89
CA PHE A 139 -13.49 -15.58 -22.25
C PHE A 139 -13.14 -14.09 -22.34
N PHE A 140 -11.85 -13.75 -22.52
CA PHE A 140 -11.41 -12.37 -22.65
C PHE A 140 -11.01 -12.07 -24.09
N THR A 141 -11.26 -10.84 -24.54
CA THR A 141 -10.86 -10.37 -25.87
C THR A 141 -9.36 -10.14 -26.01
N SER A 142 -8.63 -9.96 -24.90
CA SER A 142 -7.17 -9.83 -24.86
C SER A 142 -6.46 -11.18 -24.82
N GLN A 143 -5.38 -11.34 -25.61
CA GLN A 143 -4.64 -12.61 -25.74
C GLN A 143 -4.06 -13.18 -24.44
N SER A 144 -3.78 -12.33 -23.44
CA SER A 144 -3.32 -12.75 -22.11
C SER A 144 -4.35 -12.36 -21.04
N SER A 145 -4.89 -13.34 -20.32
CA SER A 145 -5.76 -13.08 -19.17
C SER A 145 -4.97 -12.38 -18.05
N ARG A 146 -5.50 -11.27 -17.53
CA ARG A 146 -4.95 -10.60 -16.33
C ARG A 146 -5.13 -11.41 -15.03
N TYR A 147 -5.82 -12.56 -15.10
CA TYR A 147 -6.15 -13.40 -13.95
C TYR A 147 -5.29 -14.68 -13.87
N VAL A 148 -4.14 -14.72 -14.56
CA VAL A 148 -3.26 -15.90 -14.58
C VAL A 148 -2.89 -16.41 -13.19
N ALA A 149 -2.68 -15.50 -12.23
CA ALA A 149 -2.34 -15.85 -10.84
C ALA A 149 -3.46 -16.62 -10.11
N PHE A 150 -4.71 -16.48 -10.55
CA PHE A 150 -5.86 -17.17 -9.95
C PHE A 150 -6.02 -18.59 -10.45
N TYR A 151 -5.54 -18.93 -11.65
CA TYR A 151 -5.83 -20.24 -12.23
C TYR A 151 -5.12 -21.38 -11.50
N GLY A 152 -5.85 -22.48 -11.22
CA GLY A 152 -5.33 -23.61 -10.43
C GLY A 152 -5.17 -23.30 -8.93
N LYS A 153 -5.77 -22.22 -8.46
CA LYS A 153 -5.83 -21.81 -7.06
C LYS A 153 -7.26 -22.00 -6.53
N ARG A 154 -7.38 -22.33 -5.25
CA ARG A 154 -8.65 -22.32 -4.53
C ARG A 154 -9.19 -20.90 -4.37
N ILE A 155 -10.50 -20.74 -4.46
CA ILE A 155 -11.14 -19.46 -4.18
C ILE A 155 -11.01 -19.20 -2.68
N PHE A 156 -10.38 -18.09 -2.31
CA PHE A 156 -10.06 -17.82 -0.90
C PHE A 156 -11.27 -17.28 -0.12
N SER A 157 -11.99 -16.33 -0.72
CA SER A 157 -13.12 -15.64 -0.10
C SER A 157 -14.09 -15.11 -1.16
N ILE A 158 -15.29 -14.71 -0.72
CA ILE A 158 -16.23 -13.97 -1.59
C ILE A 158 -15.65 -12.60 -1.96
N GLN A 159 -14.93 -11.96 -1.03
CA GLN A 159 -14.27 -10.68 -1.26
C GLN A 159 -13.26 -10.77 -2.42
N GLU A 160 -12.47 -11.84 -2.49
CA GLU A 160 -11.57 -12.12 -3.60
C GLU A 160 -12.30 -12.19 -4.95
N LEU A 161 -13.54 -12.70 -4.99
CA LEU A 161 -14.36 -12.69 -6.20
C LEU A 161 -14.84 -11.26 -6.52
N ILE A 162 -15.32 -10.50 -5.53
CA ILE A 162 -15.86 -9.15 -5.74
C ILE A 162 -14.80 -8.18 -6.27
N GLU A 163 -13.57 -8.29 -5.79
CA GLU A 163 -12.42 -7.48 -6.21
C GLU A 163 -12.01 -7.75 -7.66
N GLN A 164 -12.43 -8.87 -8.25
CA GLN A 164 -12.13 -9.14 -9.65
C GLN A 164 -13.02 -8.33 -10.59
N ASN A 165 -12.38 -7.60 -11.51
CA ASN A 165 -13.08 -6.89 -12.58
C ASN A 165 -13.60 -7.82 -13.69
N ARG A 166 -14.34 -8.86 -13.32
CA ARG A 166 -15.01 -9.81 -14.21
C ARG A 166 -16.41 -10.14 -13.70
N SER A 167 -17.19 -10.85 -14.52
CA SER A 167 -18.59 -11.15 -14.26
C SER A 167 -18.92 -12.65 -14.21
N ILE A 168 -18.07 -13.52 -14.76
CA ILE A 168 -18.24 -14.99 -14.71
C ILE A 168 -16.93 -15.62 -14.24
N TRP A 169 -17.01 -16.56 -13.30
CA TRP A 169 -15.91 -17.45 -12.93
C TRP A 169 -16.22 -18.88 -13.35
N PHE A 170 -15.27 -19.52 -14.04
CA PHE A 170 -15.28 -20.94 -14.35
C PHE A 170 -14.57 -21.68 -13.22
N ILE A 171 -15.22 -22.66 -12.63
CA ILE A 171 -14.73 -23.29 -11.39
C ILE A 171 -14.84 -24.81 -11.45
N ARG A 172 -14.02 -25.47 -10.64
CA ARG A 172 -14.02 -26.93 -10.42
C ARG A 172 -13.82 -27.28 -8.97
N GLN A 173 -14.17 -28.50 -8.55
CA GLN A 173 -13.81 -29.03 -7.23
C GLN A 173 -12.31 -28.81 -6.96
N ALA A 174 -12.01 -28.31 -5.77
CA ALA A 174 -10.66 -28.10 -5.30
C ALA A 174 -9.94 -29.44 -5.10
N ARG A 175 -8.68 -29.49 -5.52
CA ARG A 175 -7.75 -30.61 -5.29
C ARG A 175 -6.85 -30.25 -4.13
N THR A 176 -6.27 -31.25 -3.48
CA THR A 176 -5.29 -31.06 -2.38
C THR A 176 -4.03 -30.32 -2.84
N SER A 177 -3.64 -30.44 -4.11
CA SER A 177 -2.49 -29.76 -4.68
C SER A 177 -2.74 -28.31 -5.12
N ASP A 178 -3.99 -27.84 -5.11
CA ASP A 178 -4.30 -26.47 -5.53
C ASP A 178 -3.84 -25.46 -4.47
N LYS A 179 -3.25 -24.37 -4.93
CA LYS A 179 -2.74 -23.30 -4.07
C LYS A 179 -3.89 -22.66 -3.28
N HIS A 180 -3.65 -22.31 -2.01
CA HIS A 180 -4.64 -21.66 -1.15
C HIS A 180 -3.99 -20.47 -0.43
N HIS A 181 -4.19 -19.28 -0.98
CA HIS A 181 -3.74 -17.98 -0.46
C HIS A 181 -4.76 -16.92 -0.92
N GLU A 182 -4.73 -15.70 -0.41
CA GLU A 182 -5.55 -14.60 -0.92
C GLU A 182 -4.81 -13.87 -2.06
N ILE A 183 -5.52 -13.46 -3.12
CA ILE A 183 -5.00 -12.51 -4.11
C ILE A 183 -5.96 -11.32 -4.18
N SER A 184 -5.51 -10.15 -3.73
CA SER A 184 -6.26 -8.90 -3.91
C SER A 184 -5.94 -8.27 -5.28
N LEU A 185 -6.97 -7.82 -6.00
CA LEU A 185 -6.88 -7.37 -7.40
C LEU A 185 -6.64 -5.87 -7.61
N LEU A 186 -6.41 -5.13 -6.53
CA LEU A 186 -5.95 -3.76 -6.63
C LEU A 186 -4.54 -3.65 -7.25
N ASP A 187 -3.77 -4.75 -7.32
CA ASP A 187 -2.41 -4.72 -7.84
C ASP A 187 -2.03 -5.91 -8.75
N ALA A 188 -2.73 -6.10 -9.87
CA ALA A 188 -2.37 -7.09 -10.89
C ALA A 188 -0.98 -6.85 -11.56
N GLN A 189 -0.25 -5.80 -11.17
CA GLN A 189 1.16 -5.57 -11.54
C GLN A 189 2.17 -5.78 -10.37
N SER A 190 1.73 -6.03 -9.13
CA SER A 190 2.64 -6.36 -8.02
C SER A 190 2.46 -7.83 -7.62
N VAL A 191 3.20 -8.69 -8.30
CA VAL A 191 3.32 -10.11 -7.97
C VAL A 191 4.15 -10.20 -6.68
N SER A 192 3.50 -10.56 -5.58
CA SER A 192 4.07 -10.69 -4.24
C SER A 192 4.47 -9.36 -3.56
N PRO A 193 4.12 -9.17 -2.28
CA PRO A 193 4.81 -8.19 -1.45
C PRO A 193 6.33 -8.47 -1.48
N GLU A 194 7.11 -7.45 -1.81
CA GLU A 194 8.58 -7.48 -1.79
C GLU A 194 9.09 -6.30 -0.94
N HIS A 195 10.18 -6.49 -0.20
CA HIS A 195 10.79 -5.39 0.56
C HIS A 195 11.38 -4.34 -0.37
N PHE A 196 11.88 -4.75 -1.53
CA PHE A 196 12.52 -3.91 -2.52
C PHE A 196 11.82 -4.10 -3.87
N GLN A 197 10.89 -3.21 -4.18
CA GLN A 197 10.07 -3.33 -5.37
C GLN A 197 10.91 -3.11 -6.63
N ARG A 198 10.85 -4.09 -7.54
CA ARG A 198 11.54 -4.01 -8.83
C ARG A 198 10.77 -3.20 -9.87
N THR A 199 9.44 -3.21 -9.80
CA THR A 199 8.55 -2.50 -10.72
C THR A 199 8.20 -1.12 -10.20
N PHE A 200 7.91 -0.20 -11.13
CA PHE A 200 7.46 1.15 -10.77
C PHE A 200 5.97 1.15 -10.41
N ILE A 201 5.65 1.69 -9.25
CA ILE A 201 4.30 2.09 -8.86
C ILE A 201 3.92 3.31 -9.69
N GLN A 202 2.90 3.18 -10.53
CA GLN A 202 2.41 4.28 -11.34
C GLN A 202 1.48 5.17 -10.52
N SER A 203 1.70 6.47 -10.57
CA SER A 203 0.80 7.47 -10.01
C SER A 203 0.65 8.64 -10.96
N ASP A 204 -0.57 9.13 -11.13
CA ASP A 204 -0.84 10.37 -11.88
C ASP A 204 -0.43 11.62 -11.08
N SER A 205 -0.21 11.48 -9.77
CA SER A 205 0.20 12.56 -8.89
C SER A 205 1.69 12.87 -8.99
N ARG A 206 2.04 14.14 -8.79
CA ARG A 206 3.43 14.62 -8.68
C ARG A 206 3.88 14.87 -7.25
N ASN A 207 3.02 14.61 -6.27
CA ASN A 207 3.25 14.97 -4.87
C ASN A 207 3.52 13.70 -4.04
N LEU A 208 4.57 13.72 -3.23
CA LEU A 208 4.75 12.75 -2.14
C LEU A 208 4.56 13.49 -0.81
N LEU A 209 3.71 12.95 0.07
CA LEU A 209 3.58 13.42 1.45
C LEU A 209 4.72 12.84 2.28
N TRP A 210 5.37 13.66 3.10
CA TRP A 210 6.41 13.22 4.03
C TRP A 210 6.05 13.65 5.45
N VAL A 211 6.10 12.68 6.37
CA VAL A 211 5.85 12.86 7.80
C VAL A 211 6.92 12.12 8.61
N SER A 212 7.11 12.50 9.87
CA SER A 212 8.12 11.92 10.77
C SER A 212 7.76 12.15 12.22
N ASP A 213 8.30 11.35 13.13
CA ASP A 213 8.20 11.59 14.58
C ASP A 213 6.73 11.76 15.00
N LEU A 214 5.95 10.73 14.71
CA LEU A 214 4.52 10.68 14.96
C LEU A 214 4.23 10.44 16.45
N HIS A 215 5.07 9.61 17.09
CA HIS A 215 5.08 9.33 18.53
C HIS A 215 3.70 8.96 19.11
N TYR A 216 2.94 8.12 18.40
CA TYR A 216 1.69 7.57 18.93
C TYR A 216 1.94 6.96 20.30
N THR A 217 1.13 7.37 21.29
CA THR A 217 1.29 7.00 22.69
C THR A 217 0.06 6.28 23.21
N PHE A 218 0.26 5.14 23.87
CA PHE A 218 -0.80 4.42 24.59
C PHE A 218 -0.50 4.47 26.10
N PRO A 219 -1.20 5.33 26.87
CA PRO A 219 -1.05 5.39 28.33
C PRO A 219 -1.43 4.05 28.96
N THR A 220 -0.49 3.43 29.67
CA THR A 220 -0.67 2.17 30.38
C THR A 220 -1.23 2.37 31.79
N ASN A 221 -1.22 3.60 32.29
CA ASN A 221 -1.79 3.99 33.57
C ASN A 221 -2.29 5.44 33.53
N LYS A 222 -3.12 5.84 34.50
CA LYS A 222 -3.79 7.15 34.55
C LYS A 222 -2.85 8.36 34.70
N ASN A 223 -1.60 8.13 35.11
CA ASN A 223 -0.63 9.20 35.36
C ASN A 223 0.40 9.34 34.24
N GLU A 224 0.36 8.47 33.23
CA GLU A 224 1.28 8.51 32.11
C GLU A 224 0.87 9.63 31.14
N LYS A 225 1.83 10.51 30.83
CA LYS A 225 1.61 11.60 29.87
C LYS A 225 1.56 11.05 28.45
N THR A 226 0.75 11.67 27.60
CA THR A 226 0.80 11.44 26.15
C THR A 226 1.93 12.25 25.54
N HIS A 227 2.64 11.66 24.57
CA HIS A 227 3.62 12.34 23.74
C HIS A 227 3.08 12.63 22.34
N HIS A 228 1.93 12.07 21.98
CA HIS A 228 1.20 12.39 20.75
C HIS A 228 0.27 13.59 20.97
N ALA A 229 0.35 14.58 20.08
CA ALA A 229 -0.47 15.78 20.11
C ALA A 229 -1.89 15.56 19.63
N PHE A 230 -2.18 14.63 18.73
CA PHE A 230 -3.50 14.56 18.08
C PHE A 230 -4.46 13.62 18.82
N ALA A 231 -5.75 13.75 18.53
CA ALA A 231 -6.74 12.83 19.07
C ALA A 231 -6.49 11.40 18.56
N VAL A 232 -6.77 10.42 19.43
CA VAL A 232 -6.69 8.99 19.08
C VAL A 232 -8.07 8.31 19.19
N ASP A 233 -8.94 8.80 20.07
CA ASP A 233 -10.34 8.35 20.19
C ASP A 233 -11.25 9.13 19.21
N ARG A 234 -12.22 8.43 18.60
CA ARG A 234 -13.26 9.01 17.73
C ARG A 234 -14.25 9.87 18.51
N ASN A 235 -14.36 9.69 19.82
CA ASN A 235 -15.34 10.37 20.67
C ASN A 235 -14.84 11.69 21.27
N ALA A 236 -13.72 12.23 20.79
CA ALA A 236 -13.18 13.52 21.20
C ALA A 236 -13.49 14.62 20.16
N PRO A 237 -14.75 15.09 20.03
CA PRO A 237 -15.20 15.94 18.91
C PRO A 237 -14.52 17.30 18.81
N ALA A 238 -13.83 17.75 19.86
CA ALA A 238 -13.13 19.03 19.89
C ALA A 238 -11.70 18.98 19.32
N ARG A 239 -11.16 17.78 19.02
CA ARG A 239 -9.77 17.60 18.57
C ARG A 239 -9.71 16.73 17.33
N LYS A 240 -8.89 17.12 16.36
CA LYS A 240 -8.68 16.34 15.13
C LYS A 240 -7.71 15.19 15.37
N ARG A 241 -7.93 14.07 14.70
CA ARG A 241 -6.91 13.03 14.53
C ARG A 241 -5.87 13.49 13.52
N LEU A 242 -4.66 12.93 13.56
CA LEU A 242 -3.56 13.38 12.70
C LEU A 242 -3.93 13.36 11.20
N GLY A 243 -4.59 12.31 10.72
CA GLY A 243 -5.07 12.25 9.33
C GLY A 243 -6.06 13.36 8.96
N GLU A 244 -6.99 13.70 9.86
CA GLU A 244 -7.96 14.78 9.64
C GLU A 244 -7.30 16.17 9.64
N ALA A 245 -6.28 16.35 10.49
CA ALA A 245 -5.47 17.56 10.50
C ALA A 245 -4.61 17.68 9.23
N LEU A 246 -4.02 16.59 8.75
CA LEU A 246 -3.28 16.53 7.48
C LEU A 246 -4.20 16.85 6.30
N GLU A 247 -5.39 16.26 6.25
CA GLU A 247 -6.37 16.55 5.20
C GLU A 247 -6.76 18.03 5.17
N ALA A 248 -7.05 18.62 6.33
CA ALA A 248 -7.36 20.05 6.41
C ALA A 248 -6.18 20.91 5.93
N ALA A 249 -4.97 20.61 6.40
CA ALA A 249 -3.76 21.33 6.01
C ALA A 249 -3.43 21.21 4.51
N LEU A 250 -3.56 20.01 3.94
CA LEU A 250 -3.35 19.77 2.51
C LEU A 250 -4.37 20.56 1.67
N LYS A 251 -5.63 20.62 2.10
CA LYS A 251 -6.68 21.43 1.46
C LYS A 251 -6.40 22.93 1.55
N ASP A 252 -5.93 23.43 2.70
CA ASP A 252 -5.55 24.84 2.87
C ASP A 252 -4.50 25.27 1.82
N HIS A 253 -3.58 24.37 1.48
CA HIS A 253 -2.52 24.58 0.48
C HIS A 253 -2.85 24.07 -0.92
N LYS A 254 -4.11 23.71 -1.19
CA LYS A 254 -4.61 23.23 -2.50
C LYS A 254 -3.83 22.02 -3.04
N ILE A 255 -3.53 21.07 -2.16
CA ILE A 255 -2.90 19.80 -2.48
C ILE A 255 -3.99 18.73 -2.40
N GLU A 256 -4.49 18.31 -3.56
CA GLU A 256 -5.68 17.46 -3.69
C GLU A 256 -5.35 15.99 -3.97
N ASP A 257 -4.12 15.72 -4.39
CA ASP A 257 -3.66 14.41 -4.83
C ASP A 257 -2.27 14.08 -4.26
N LEU A 258 -2.08 12.80 -3.93
CA LEU A 258 -0.81 12.26 -3.46
C LEU A 258 -0.46 10.98 -4.24
N GLY A 259 0.80 10.83 -4.61
CA GLY A 259 1.33 9.62 -5.24
C GLY A 259 1.99 8.66 -4.26
N GLY A 260 2.14 9.05 -3.00
CA GLY A 260 2.72 8.21 -1.96
C GLY A 260 2.90 8.96 -0.65
N MET A 261 3.20 8.20 0.41
CA MET A 261 3.47 8.73 1.74
C MET A 261 4.77 8.15 2.29
N LEU A 262 5.65 9.03 2.77
CA LEU A 262 6.97 8.74 3.33
C LEU A 262 6.91 8.96 4.85
N VAL A 263 7.34 7.96 5.63
CA VAL A 263 7.36 8.03 7.11
C VAL A 263 8.77 7.73 7.62
N SER A 264 9.49 8.75 8.06
CA SER A 264 10.91 8.66 8.45
C SER A 264 11.14 8.28 9.93
N GLY A 265 10.33 7.36 10.46
CA GLY A 265 10.51 6.76 11.79
C GLY A 265 9.85 7.52 12.94
N ASP A 266 10.03 6.93 14.13
CA ASP A 266 9.37 7.27 15.39
C ASP A 266 7.84 7.35 15.22
N ILE A 267 7.29 6.25 14.71
CA ILE A 267 5.84 6.06 14.57
C ILE A 267 5.20 5.99 15.96
N THR A 268 5.85 5.31 16.90
CA THR A 268 5.39 5.05 18.27
C THR A 268 6.29 5.70 19.31
N TRP A 269 5.87 5.73 20.58
CA TRP A 269 6.69 6.27 21.69
C TRP A 269 7.47 5.19 22.45
N LYS A 270 6.90 3.99 22.61
CA LYS A 270 7.45 2.90 23.45
C LYS A 270 7.62 1.58 22.72
N ALA A 271 7.34 1.52 21.41
CA ALA A 271 7.34 0.31 20.61
C ALA A 271 6.40 -0.80 21.15
N ILE A 272 5.21 -0.43 21.66
CA ILE A 272 4.21 -1.41 22.12
C ILE A 272 3.12 -1.64 21.08
N PRO A 273 2.50 -2.85 21.03
CA PRO A 273 1.52 -3.20 20.00
C PRO A 273 0.35 -2.22 19.87
N GLU A 274 -0.13 -1.67 20.99
CA GLU A 274 -1.27 -0.75 21.03
C GLU A 274 -0.96 0.58 20.35
N GLU A 275 0.26 1.09 20.46
CA GLU A 275 0.69 2.33 19.80
C GLU A 275 0.74 2.15 18.28
N PHE A 276 1.25 1.01 17.83
CA PHE A 276 1.22 0.65 16.41
C PHE A 276 -0.21 0.47 15.89
N GLU A 277 -1.10 -0.16 16.66
CA GLU A 277 -2.52 -0.29 16.30
C GLU A 277 -3.17 1.09 16.09
N GLN A 278 -2.90 2.03 17.00
CA GLN A 278 -3.40 3.40 16.87
C GLN A 278 -2.84 4.09 15.63
N SER A 279 -1.55 3.90 15.34
CA SER A 279 -0.89 4.49 14.17
C SER A 279 -1.49 4.04 12.84
N LEU A 280 -2.07 2.83 12.76
CA LEU A 280 -2.75 2.34 11.55
C LEU A 280 -3.88 3.27 11.10
N SER A 281 -4.45 4.07 12.01
CA SER A 281 -5.47 5.06 11.65
C SER A 281 -4.98 6.10 10.63
N LEU A 282 -3.70 6.49 10.68
CA LEU A 282 -3.09 7.40 9.70
C LEU A 282 -2.99 6.73 8.32
N PHE A 283 -2.53 5.49 8.26
CA PHE A 283 -2.42 4.75 7.00
C PHE A 283 -3.79 4.47 6.39
N HIS A 284 -4.79 4.10 7.20
CA HIS A 284 -6.18 3.96 6.74
C HIS A 284 -6.78 5.27 6.24
N TRP A 285 -6.44 6.40 6.88
CA TRP A 285 -6.81 7.72 6.36
C TRP A 285 -6.18 7.94 4.98
N ALA A 286 -4.87 7.71 4.82
CA ALA A 286 -4.18 7.89 3.55
C ALA A 286 -4.76 6.98 2.44
N GLN A 287 -5.14 5.75 2.78
CA GLN A 287 -5.80 4.82 1.86
C GLN A 287 -7.18 5.32 1.42
N LYS A 288 -7.96 5.93 2.32
CA LYS A 288 -9.31 6.40 2.01
C LYS A 288 -9.35 7.76 1.34
N TRP A 289 -8.56 8.70 1.85
CA TRP A 289 -8.58 10.09 1.40
C TRP A 289 -7.79 10.27 0.11
N ALA A 290 -6.56 9.73 0.05
CA ALA A 290 -5.68 9.85 -1.11
C ALA A 290 -5.71 8.62 -2.04
N SER A 291 -6.59 7.64 -1.78
CA SER A 291 -6.67 6.40 -2.57
C SER A 291 -5.35 5.62 -2.66
N LEU A 292 -4.47 5.77 -1.67
CA LEU A 292 -3.20 5.06 -1.61
C LEU A 292 -3.41 3.59 -1.23
N THR A 293 -2.52 2.71 -1.67
CA THR A 293 -2.45 1.31 -1.21
C THR A 293 -1.20 1.11 -0.36
N SER A 294 -1.05 -0.06 0.26
CA SER A 294 0.15 -0.39 1.05
C SER A 294 1.45 -0.21 0.27
N TYR A 295 1.44 -0.45 -1.04
CA TYR A 295 2.59 -0.26 -1.91
C TYR A 295 3.03 1.21 -2.03
N HIS A 296 2.12 2.16 -1.78
CA HIS A 296 2.42 3.59 -1.89
C HIS A 296 3.07 4.16 -0.61
N PHE A 297 3.30 3.33 0.41
CA PHE A 297 3.92 3.74 1.67
C PHE A 297 5.39 3.36 1.74
N SER A 298 6.24 4.35 1.94
CA SER A 298 7.66 4.13 2.26
C SER A 298 7.87 4.44 3.73
N ILE A 299 8.30 3.46 4.53
CA ILE A 299 8.54 3.64 5.97
C ILE A 299 9.91 3.12 6.38
N CYS A 300 10.52 3.75 7.39
CA CYS A 300 11.66 3.20 8.14
C CYS A 300 11.39 3.31 9.65
N PRO A 301 11.96 2.43 10.48
CA PRO A 301 11.83 2.55 11.94
C PRO A 301 12.68 3.71 12.48
N GLY A 302 12.18 4.36 13.52
CA GLY A 302 12.98 5.22 14.40
C GLY A 302 13.47 4.50 15.64
N ASN A 303 14.05 5.23 16.59
CA ASN A 303 14.55 4.63 17.82
C ASN A 303 13.41 4.35 18.82
N HIS A 304 12.28 5.07 18.76
CA HIS A 304 11.12 4.77 19.59
C HIS A 304 10.26 3.60 19.06
N ASP A 305 10.54 3.13 17.85
CA ASP A 305 9.84 2.00 17.23
C ASP A 305 10.41 0.63 17.60
N LEU A 306 11.56 0.59 18.28
CA LEU A 306 12.21 -0.64 18.75
C LEU A 306 12.36 -0.61 20.27
N ALA A 307 11.88 -1.65 20.95
CA ALA A 307 11.85 -1.66 22.41
C ALA A 307 13.25 -1.70 23.03
N PHE A 308 13.41 -1.07 24.19
CA PHE A 308 14.66 -1.11 24.94
C PHE A 308 14.97 -2.50 25.48
N THR A 309 16.26 -2.82 25.60
CA THR A 309 16.71 -4.03 26.30
C THR A 309 16.26 -3.98 27.76
N GLN A 310 15.76 -5.13 28.23
CA GLN A 310 15.47 -5.35 29.65
C GLN A 310 16.66 -5.98 30.39
N ARG A 311 17.75 -6.27 29.66
CA ARG A 311 18.97 -6.83 30.25
C ARG A 311 19.67 -5.76 31.08
N THR A 312 20.13 -6.15 32.27
CA THR A 312 21.00 -5.32 33.10
C THR A 312 22.44 -5.69 32.78
N GLU A 313 23.16 -4.76 32.15
CA GLU A 313 24.55 -4.99 31.74
C GLU A 313 25.47 -3.95 32.36
N ALA A 314 26.76 -4.28 32.46
CA ALA A 314 27.77 -3.33 32.91
C ALA A 314 27.90 -2.17 31.91
N LYS A 315 28.35 -1.00 32.37
CA LYS A 315 28.48 0.21 31.53
C LYS A 315 29.48 0.02 30.37
N ASP A 316 30.45 -0.84 30.52
CA ASP A 316 31.49 -1.14 29.52
C ASP A 316 31.15 -2.35 28.64
N ALA A 317 29.99 -2.97 28.82
CA ALA A 317 29.55 -4.06 27.97
C ALA A 317 29.38 -3.59 26.51
N PRO A 318 29.87 -4.35 25.51
CA PRO A 318 29.82 -3.95 24.11
C PRO A 318 28.37 -3.77 23.66
N ILE A 319 28.09 -2.76 22.84
CA ILE A 319 26.77 -2.55 22.25
C ILE A 319 26.56 -3.55 21.11
N GLU A 320 25.51 -4.37 21.22
CA GLU A 320 25.18 -5.38 20.22
C GLU A 320 24.13 -4.89 19.19
N ARG A 321 23.86 -5.73 18.18
CA ARG A 321 22.73 -5.52 17.26
C ARG A 321 21.42 -5.64 18.03
N THR A 322 20.38 -4.93 17.57
CA THR A 322 19.05 -5.04 18.17
C THR A 322 18.51 -6.47 18.09
N PHE A 323 17.89 -6.93 19.18
CA PHE A 323 17.45 -8.31 19.40
C PHE A 323 16.00 -8.53 18.93
N ASP A 324 15.61 -9.78 18.66
CA ASP A 324 14.34 -10.06 17.98
C ASP A 324 13.10 -9.59 18.75
N MET A 325 13.04 -9.80 20.08
CA MET A 325 11.94 -9.29 20.92
C MET A 325 11.78 -7.77 20.83
N ALA A 326 12.86 -6.99 20.67
CA ALA A 326 12.75 -5.53 20.53
C ALA A 326 12.05 -5.11 19.24
N LYS A 327 12.08 -5.98 18.22
CA LYS A 327 11.52 -5.72 16.89
C LYS A 327 10.11 -6.27 16.73
N GLU A 328 9.62 -7.11 17.64
CA GLU A 328 8.38 -7.89 17.45
C GLU A 328 7.16 -7.01 17.15
N ALA A 329 6.96 -5.93 17.92
CA ALA A 329 5.82 -5.04 17.72
C ALA A 329 5.89 -4.31 16.36
N TYR A 330 7.06 -3.76 16.01
CA TYR A 330 7.28 -3.17 14.69
C TYR A 330 7.13 -4.19 13.56
N ALA A 331 7.61 -5.42 13.74
CA ALA A 331 7.50 -6.46 12.74
C ALA A 331 6.05 -6.91 12.51
N ALA A 332 5.25 -6.97 13.58
CA ALA A 332 3.81 -7.24 13.48
C ALA A 332 3.06 -6.10 12.78
N PHE A 333 3.40 -4.84 13.11
CA PHE A 333 2.88 -3.66 12.43
C PHE A 333 3.23 -3.65 10.93
N TYR A 334 4.51 -3.82 10.60
CA TYR A 334 5.01 -3.88 9.23
C TYR A 334 4.31 -5.01 8.44
N ALA A 335 4.17 -6.19 9.06
CA ALA A 335 3.46 -7.32 8.45
C ALA A 335 1.98 -7.03 8.16
N ARG A 336 1.30 -6.26 9.01
CA ARG A 336 -0.09 -5.85 8.78
C ARG A 336 -0.22 -4.75 7.74
N LEU A 337 0.75 -3.84 7.67
CA LEU A 337 0.73 -2.75 6.71
C LEU A 337 1.05 -3.25 5.28
N PHE A 338 2.04 -4.13 5.14
CA PHE A 338 2.53 -4.58 3.83
C PHE A 338 2.13 -6.01 3.46
N ASN A 339 1.43 -6.74 4.31
CA ASN A 339 1.20 -8.18 4.16
C ASN A 339 2.49 -8.99 3.97
N LEU A 340 3.59 -8.52 4.58
CA LEU A 340 4.93 -9.07 4.46
C LEU A 340 5.69 -8.85 5.76
N ARG A 341 6.25 -9.89 6.38
CA ARG A 341 7.15 -9.70 7.53
C ARG A 341 8.41 -8.94 7.09
N PRO A 342 8.97 -8.03 7.91
CA PRO A 342 10.16 -7.28 7.50
C PRO A 342 11.37 -8.21 7.32
N ASN A 343 12.35 -7.77 6.51
CA ASN A 343 13.63 -8.46 6.37
C ASN A 343 14.49 -8.28 7.64
N SER A 344 15.63 -8.97 7.68
CA SER A 344 16.58 -8.93 8.80
C SER A 344 17.01 -7.51 9.17
N HIS A 345 17.08 -6.61 8.18
CA HIS A 345 17.50 -5.22 8.34
C HIS A 345 16.38 -4.25 8.72
N LEU A 346 15.11 -4.66 8.65
CA LEU A 346 13.95 -3.76 8.71
C LEU A 346 14.01 -2.63 7.67
N SER A 347 14.63 -2.91 6.52
CA SER A 347 14.81 -1.98 5.41
C SER A 347 13.82 -2.27 4.28
N SER A 348 13.54 -1.28 3.44
CA SER A 348 12.67 -1.45 2.28
C SER A 348 13.04 -0.49 1.14
N GLY A 349 12.37 -0.66 0.00
CA GLY A 349 12.64 0.06 -1.22
C GLY A 349 11.42 0.16 -2.13
N HIS A 350 11.15 1.36 -2.61
CA HIS A 350 10.02 1.65 -3.49
C HIS A 350 10.48 2.37 -4.76
N ARG A 351 9.82 2.05 -5.88
CA ARG A 351 9.99 2.73 -7.17
C ARG A 351 8.68 3.40 -7.54
N TYR A 352 8.71 4.69 -7.82
CA TYR A 352 7.53 5.44 -8.25
C TYR A 352 7.76 5.98 -9.66
N LEU A 353 6.76 5.82 -10.52
CA LEU A 353 6.63 6.59 -11.75
C LEU A 353 5.51 7.60 -11.51
N LEU A 354 5.90 8.77 -11.01
CA LEU A 354 4.99 9.85 -10.67
C LEU A 354 4.50 10.59 -11.92
N GLY A 355 3.46 11.39 -11.75
CA GLY A 355 2.80 12.13 -12.82
C GLY A 355 3.77 12.93 -13.69
N ALA A 356 3.47 13.02 -14.99
CA ALA A 356 4.42 13.50 -16.01
C ALA A 356 5.73 12.69 -16.08
N SER A 357 5.65 11.40 -15.76
CA SER A 357 6.72 10.42 -15.98
C SER A 357 8.01 10.75 -15.22
N HIS A 358 7.90 11.17 -13.96
CA HIS A 358 9.07 11.37 -13.10
C HIS A 358 9.42 10.04 -12.40
N PRO A 359 10.52 9.36 -12.77
CA PRO A 359 10.97 8.16 -12.08
C PRO A 359 11.69 8.51 -10.77
N VAL A 360 11.27 7.86 -9.69
CA VAL A 360 11.83 8.06 -8.34
C VAL A 360 12.14 6.69 -7.72
N GLU A 361 13.32 6.58 -7.11
CA GLU A 361 13.71 5.43 -6.29
C GLU A 361 13.89 5.89 -4.84
N ILE A 362 13.27 5.19 -3.90
CA ILE A 362 13.34 5.51 -2.47
C ILE A 362 13.85 4.28 -1.72
N VAL A 363 14.99 4.42 -1.05
CA VAL A 363 15.54 3.42 -0.13
C VAL A 363 15.22 3.84 1.30
N CYS A 364 14.56 2.97 2.06
CA CYS A 364 14.26 3.16 3.48
C CYS A 364 15.24 2.34 4.32
N LEU A 365 16.12 3.00 5.06
CA LEU A 365 17.14 2.38 5.91
C LEU A 365 16.72 2.41 7.38
N ASN A 366 16.95 1.30 8.06
CA ASN A 366 16.90 1.23 9.51
C ASN A 366 18.20 1.78 10.10
N SER A 367 18.11 2.99 10.64
CA SER A 367 19.19 3.62 11.41
C SER A 367 19.18 3.29 12.90
N SER A 368 18.26 2.44 13.37
CA SER A 368 18.16 1.96 14.76
C SER A 368 18.69 0.52 14.85
N TRP A 369 19.80 0.22 14.17
CA TRP A 369 20.32 -1.14 14.02
C TRP A 369 20.91 -1.73 15.32
N LEU A 370 21.40 -0.87 16.20
CA LEU A 370 21.97 -1.26 17.49
C LEU A 370 20.88 -1.38 18.56
N GLU A 371 21.13 -2.21 19.56
CA GLU A 371 20.25 -2.28 20.72
C GLU A 371 20.22 -0.96 21.49
N GLN A 372 19.15 -0.74 22.25
CA GLN A 372 18.99 0.45 23.09
C GLN A 372 18.91 0.07 24.56
N ARG A 373 19.73 0.73 25.37
CA ARG A 373 19.80 0.57 26.82
C ARG A 373 19.28 1.82 27.51
N LYS A 374 18.14 1.70 28.19
CA LYS A 374 17.47 2.80 28.87
C LYS A 374 18.44 3.53 29.82
N GLY A 375 18.56 4.85 29.64
CA GLY A 375 19.41 5.70 30.49
C GLY A 375 20.92 5.54 30.28
N PHE A 376 21.36 4.75 29.29
CA PHE A 376 22.78 4.55 29.00
C PHE A 376 23.11 4.76 27.51
N PHE A 377 22.50 3.99 26.61
CA PHE A 377 22.73 4.03 25.18
C PHE A 377 21.38 4.03 24.47
N GLN A 378 20.81 5.22 24.25
CA GLN A 378 19.47 5.41 23.70
C GLN A 378 19.50 6.51 22.63
N GLY A 379 18.70 6.36 21.58
CA GLY A 379 18.59 7.35 20.49
C GLY A 379 19.85 7.55 19.65
N HIS A 380 20.77 6.58 19.63
CA HIS A 380 21.96 6.63 18.78
C HIS A 380 21.68 5.92 17.46
N GLY A 381 22.03 6.57 16.35
CA GLY A 381 21.88 5.99 15.03
C GLY A 381 23.07 5.14 14.59
N PHE A 382 22.80 4.05 13.89
CA PHE A 382 23.78 3.24 13.15
C PHE A 382 23.07 2.44 12.05
N VAL A 383 23.64 2.37 10.84
CA VAL A 383 23.03 1.64 9.70
C VAL A 383 23.78 0.34 9.38
N GLY A 384 25.10 0.41 9.25
CA GLY A 384 25.98 -0.72 8.96
C GLY A 384 26.11 -1.10 7.49
N ASP A 385 27.33 -1.48 7.09
CA ASP A 385 27.71 -1.79 5.70
C ASP A 385 26.89 -2.91 5.05
N GLU A 386 26.49 -3.91 5.83
CA GLU A 386 25.72 -5.07 5.34
C GLU A 386 24.37 -4.61 4.76
N GLN A 387 23.66 -3.76 5.49
CA GLN A 387 22.39 -3.17 5.07
C GLN A 387 22.57 -2.27 3.83
N LEU A 388 23.60 -1.44 3.82
CA LEU A 388 23.91 -0.54 2.70
C LEU A 388 24.17 -1.32 1.40
N ARG A 389 24.93 -2.42 1.49
CA ARG A 389 25.20 -3.29 0.36
C ARG A 389 23.93 -3.98 -0.14
N GLU A 390 23.15 -4.59 0.76
CA GLU A 390 21.91 -5.30 0.41
C GLU A 390 20.89 -4.37 -0.25
N ALA A 391 20.73 -3.14 0.25
CA ALA A 391 19.82 -2.16 -0.34
C ALA A 391 20.22 -1.78 -1.77
N ALA A 392 21.50 -1.50 -2.01
CA ALA A 392 22.00 -1.18 -3.35
C ALA A 392 21.86 -2.37 -4.31
N GLU A 393 22.20 -3.59 -3.87
CA GLU A 393 22.07 -4.81 -4.66
C GLU A 393 20.61 -5.11 -5.01
N SER A 394 19.69 -4.91 -4.06
CA SER A 394 18.26 -5.16 -4.25
C SER A 394 17.63 -4.23 -5.30
N PHE A 395 18.06 -2.97 -5.36
CA PHE A 395 17.67 -2.04 -6.42
C PHE A 395 18.46 -2.23 -7.73
N GLY A 396 19.54 -3.01 -7.73
CA GLY A 396 20.45 -3.10 -8.88
C GLY A 396 21.19 -1.78 -9.13
N TRP A 397 21.48 -1.03 -8.06
CA TRP A 397 22.30 0.18 -8.17
C TRP A 397 23.75 -0.21 -8.48
N ASN A 398 24.23 0.28 -9.61
CA ASN A 398 25.57 -0.01 -10.11
C ASN A 398 26.53 1.11 -9.71
N LYS A 399 27.78 0.74 -9.36
CA LYS A 399 28.85 1.70 -9.00
C LYS A 399 29.40 2.49 -10.20
N LYS A 400 29.09 2.05 -11.43
CA LYS A 400 29.49 2.71 -12.68
C LYS A 400 28.30 3.48 -13.23
N GLY A 401 28.50 4.79 -13.38
CA GLY A 401 27.46 5.75 -13.69
C GLY A 401 26.83 5.55 -15.05
N ASP A 402 25.51 5.41 -15.05
CA ASP A 402 24.65 6.02 -16.05
C ASP A 402 24.11 7.29 -15.41
N ASP A 403 24.83 8.41 -15.61
CA ASP A 403 24.38 9.73 -15.13
C ASP A 403 23.20 10.25 -16.00
N GLU A 404 22.97 9.66 -17.19
CA GLU A 404 21.85 9.99 -18.08
C GLU A 404 20.64 9.09 -17.84
N GLY A 405 19.47 9.70 -17.62
CA GLY A 405 18.18 8.99 -17.58
C GLY A 405 17.93 8.14 -16.33
N ARG A 406 18.77 8.22 -15.29
CA ARG A 406 18.51 7.52 -14.02
C ARG A 406 17.34 8.15 -13.25
N PRO A 407 16.64 7.36 -12.40
CA PRO A 407 15.65 7.90 -11.47
C PRO A 407 16.27 8.90 -10.47
N TYR A 408 15.42 9.80 -9.96
CA TYR A 408 15.76 10.62 -8.79
C TYR A 408 15.82 9.72 -7.56
N ARG A 409 16.95 9.72 -6.86
CA ARG A 409 17.23 8.78 -5.76
C ARG A 409 17.09 9.47 -4.42
N ILE A 410 16.21 8.91 -3.60
CA ILE A 410 15.96 9.33 -2.22
C ILE A 410 16.43 8.22 -1.29
N VAL A 411 17.11 8.59 -0.22
CA VAL A 411 17.39 7.72 0.92
C VAL A 411 16.66 8.28 2.13
N MET A 412 15.91 7.46 2.82
CA MET A 412 15.18 7.84 4.02
C MET A 412 15.68 7.00 5.19
N LEU A 413 15.95 7.66 6.30
CA LEU A 413 16.32 7.04 7.58
C LEU A 413 15.77 7.90 8.71
N HIS A 414 15.90 7.47 9.96
CA HIS A 414 15.40 8.26 11.08
C HIS A 414 16.46 9.23 11.65
N HIS A 415 17.66 8.73 11.94
CA HIS A 415 18.73 9.54 12.53
C HIS A 415 19.40 10.44 11.49
N HIS A 416 19.83 11.62 11.93
CA HIS A 416 20.41 12.64 11.07
C HIS A 416 21.89 12.39 10.75
N LEU A 417 22.29 12.73 9.53
CA LEU A 417 23.67 12.58 9.00
C LEU A 417 24.66 13.61 9.53
N VAL A 418 24.16 14.80 9.84
CA VAL A 418 24.96 15.99 10.16
C VAL A 418 24.25 16.77 11.25
N PRO A 419 24.98 17.50 12.12
CA PRO A 419 24.35 18.27 13.19
C PRO A 419 23.28 19.22 12.67
N VAL A 420 22.03 19.06 13.14
CA VAL A 420 20.88 19.90 12.75
C VAL A 420 20.42 20.85 13.86
N THR A 421 20.90 20.65 15.08
CA THR A 421 20.61 21.54 16.20
C THR A 421 21.63 22.67 16.23
N TYR A 422 21.16 23.93 16.22
CA TYR A 422 22.03 25.12 16.23
C TYR A 422 23.07 25.10 17.37
N ARG A 423 22.62 24.75 18.58
CA ARG A 423 23.48 24.57 19.75
C ARG A 423 22.82 23.62 20.75
N ALA A 424 23.45 22.48 21.00
CA ALA A 424 23.01 21.59 22.07
C ALA A 424 23.45 22.15 23.44
N GLN A 425 22.59 22.07 24.46
CA GLN A 425 22.98 22.42 25.82
C GLN A 425 23.78 21.27 26.46
N PRO A 426 24.95 21.55 27.04
CA PRO A 426 25.72 20.56 27.81
C PRO A 426 24.91 20.03 28.99
N ALA A 427 24.66 18.72 29.05
CA ALA A 427 24.01 18.06 30.19
C ALA A 427 24.64 16.67 30.40
N PRO A 428 24.98 16.28 31.66
CA PRO A 428 25.66 15.01 31.95
C PRO A 428 24.93 13.75 31.48
N SER A 429 23.62 13.83 31.26
CA SER A 429 22.76 12.73 30.83
C SER A 429 22.18 12.92 29.43
N ALA A 430 22.58 13.96 28.69
CA ALA A 430 22.12 14.16 27.32
C ALA A 430 22.85 13.23 26.36
N ALA A 431 22.08 12.50 25.55
CA ALA A 431 22.59 11.83 24.38
C ALA A 431 22.73 12.86 23.25
N TYR A 432 23.97 13.16 22.86
CA TYR A 432 24.24 13.91 21.64
C TYR A 432 24.31 12.91 20.50
N SER A 433 23.31 12.94 19.62
CA SER A 433 23.22 11.99 18.53
C SER A 433 23.67 12.66 17.25
N VAL A 434 24.47 11.93 16.47
CA VAL A 434 24.56 11.91 15.00
C VAL A 434 24.70 10.41 14.72
N ILE A 435 24.25 9.94 13.55
CA ILE A 435 24.51 8.55 13.18
C ILE A 435 26.01 8.21 13.26
N LEU A 436 26.35 7.12 13.93
CA LEU A 436 27.72 6.76 14.30
C LEU A 436 28.60 6.46 13.07
N ASP A 437 28.00 5.92 12.01
CA ASP A 437 28.63 5.60 10.73
C ASP A 437 28.29 6.62 9.63
N ALA A 438 28.07 7.90 10.00
CA ALA A 438 27.68 8.97 9.07
C ALA A 438 28.56 9.10 7.83
N GLU A 439 29.89 9.02 7.99
CA GLU A 439 30.80 9.13 6.86
C GLU A 439 30.69 7.95 5.91
N ALA A 440 30.56 6.72 6.42
CA ALA A 440 30.38 5.54 5.59
C ALA A 440 29.07 5.61 4.79
N LEU A 441 27.98 6.06 5.42
CA LEU A 441 26.71 6.32 4.73
C LEU A 441 26.84 7.45 3.70
N MET A 442 27.53 8.54 4.00
CA MET A 442 27.77 9.63 3.04
C MET A 442 28.63 9.18 1.85
N GLU A 443 29.65 8.35 2.06
CA GLU A 443 30.42 7.73 0.97
C GLU A 443 29.51 6.84 0.10
N TRP A 444 28.61 6.06 0.71
CA TRP A 444 27.64 5.23 0.00
C TRP A 444 26.64 6.07 -0.82
N VAL A 445 26.12 7.16 -0.26
CA VAL A 445 25.27 8.15 -0.96
C VAL A 445 25.97 8.70 -2.20
N VAL A 446 27.26 9.07 -2.07
CA VAL A 446 28.07 9.55 -3.20
C VAL A 446 28.30 8.44 -4.23
N GLN A 447 28.67 7.25 -3.78
CA GLN A 447 28.96 6.10 -4.63
C GLN A 447 27.76 5.72 -5.51
N TYR A 448 26.55 5.81 -4.97
CA TYR A 448 25.31 5.47 -5.68
C TYR A 448 24.50 6.68 -6.16
N ARG A 449 25.10 7.87 -6.18
CA ARG A 449 24.50 9.09 -6.74
C ARG A 449 23.12 9.40 -6.15
N VAL A 450 22.97 9.26 -4.84
CA VAL A 450 21.74 9.63 -4.13
C VAL A 450 21.58 11.15 -4.15
N ASP A 451 20.41 11.65 -4.50
CA ASP A 451 20.15 13.09 -4.67
C ASP A 451 19.68 13.75 -3.38
N LEU A 452 18.89 13.00 -2.60
CA LEU A 452 18.20 13.50 -1.42
C LEU A 452 18.23 12.48 -0.29
N VAL A 453 18.57 12.94 0.90
CA VAL A 453 18.46 12.19 2.15
C VAL A 453 17.40 12.85 3.03
N LEU A 454 16.43 12.07 3.49
CA LEU A 454 15.34 12.48 4.38
C LEU A 454 15.52 11.87 5.77
N HIS A 455 15.34 12.66 6.83
CA HIS A 455 15.43 12.16 8.21
C HIS A 455 14.48 12.85 9.22
N GLY A 456 14.42 12.28 10.43
CA GLY A 456 13.65 12.77 11.59
C GLY A 456 14.53 13.02 12.84
N HIS A 457 14.09 12.49 13.99
CA HIS A 457 14.81 12.32 15.26
C HIS A 457 14.97 13.57 16.12
N MET A 458 15.47 14.67 15.57
CA MET A 458 15.75 15.87 16.37
C MET A 458 14.56 16.81 16.52
N HIS A 459 13.42 16.45 15.91
CA HIS A 459 12.21 17.27 15.84
C HIS A 459 12.47 18.69 15.27
N GLN A 460 13.56 18.87 14.49
CA GLN A 460 13.91 20.13 13.83
C GLN A 460 13.78 20.02 12.31
N PRO A 461 12.94 20.86 11.67
CA PRO A 461 13.04 21.09 10.24
C PRO A 461 14.41 21.64 9.89
N SER A 462 15.09 21.05 8.90
CA SER A 462 16.42 21.49 8.49
C SER A 462 16.69 21.21 7.01
N TYR A 463 17.60 21.98 6.43
CA TYR A 463 18.04 21.82 5.05
C TYR A 463 19.55 22.07 4.96
N ILE A 464 20.28 21.08 4.43
CA ILE A 464 21.72 21.15 4.22
C ILE A 464 22.03 20.60 2.82
N LYS A 465 22.90 21.30 2.08
CA LYS A 465 23.48 20.79 0.83
C LYS A 465 24.93 20.39 1.09
N LEU A 466 25.27 19.16 0.75
CA LEU A 466 26.62 18.62 0.88
C LEU A 466 27.22 18.38 -0.50
N SER A 467 28.55 18.52 -0.59
CA SER A 467 29.34 18.23 -1.78
C SER A 467 30.54 17.40 -1.37
N LYS A 468 30.67 16.20 -1.93
CA LYS A 468 31.74 15.25 -1.57
C LYS A 468 32.43 14.69 -2.81
N PRO A 469 33.74 14.38 -2.75
CA PRO A 469 34.46 13.82 -3.88
C PRO A 469 33.93 12.45 -4.31
N THR A 470 33.77 12.23 -5.62
CA THR A 470 33.35 10.94 -6.18
C THR A 470 34.43 9.86 -6.12
N GLN A 471 35.65 10.25 -5.78
CA GLN A 471 36.81 9.38 -5.64
C GLN A 471 37.67 9.91 -4.49
N LEU A 472 38.12 9.02 -3.61
CA LEU A 472 38.94 9.38 -2.43
C LEU A 472 40.44 9.14 -2.65
N LYS A 473 40.83 8.59 -3.80
CA LYS A 473 42.23 8.28 -4.14
C LYS A 473 42.64 9.04 -5.40
N GLY A 474 43.88 9.52 -5.41
CA GLY A 474 44.43 10.28 -6.54
C GLY A 474 43.95 11.73 -6.57
N ARG A 475 43.98 12.35 -7.76
CA ARG A 475 43.50 13.72 -7.93
C ARG A 475 41.98 13.74 -7.86
N LEU A 476 41.42 14.57 -7.00
CA LEU A 476 39.97 14.79 -6.92
C LEU A 476 39.50 15.54 -8.18
N THR A 477 38.74 14.86 -9.03
CA THR A 477 38.30 15.38 -10.34
C THR A 477 36.78 15.46 -10.50
N GLY A 478 36.02 15.01 -9.49
CA GLY A 478 34.56 15.02 -9.49
C GLY A 478 33.99 15.19 -8.09
N LEU A 479 32.88 15.91 -8.01
CA LEU A 479 32.07 16.09 -6.80
C LEU A 479 30.68 15.52 -7.09
N HIS A 480 30.08 14.90 -6.08
CA HIS A 480 28.65 14.60 -6.04
C HIS A 480 28.01 15.52 -5.02
N GLU A 481 27.00 16.27 -5.45
CA GLU A 481 26.19 17.11 -4.58
C GLU A 481 24.91 16.37 -4.23
N PHE A 482 24.50 16.46 -2.96
CA PHE A 482 23.24 15.89 -2.48
C PHE A 482 22.67 16.75 -1.36
N HIS A 483 21.37 16.59 -1.13
CA HIS A 483 20.63 17.36 -0.14
C HIS A 483 20.27 16.49 1.06
N VAL A 484 20.29 17.07 2.25
CA VAL A 484 19.87 16.42 3.50
C VAL A 484 18.79 17.30 4.13
N LEU A 485 17.60 16.72 4.33
CA LEU A 485 16.46 17.42 4.93
C LEU A 485 15.96 16.67 6.17
N GLY A 486 15.67 17.42 7.23
CA GLY A 486 14.99 16.92 8.43
C GLY A 486 13.54 17.40 8.49
N MET A 487 12.57 16.54 8.84
CA MET A 487 11.13 16.86 8.84
C MET A 487 10.72 17.88 9.92
N GLY A 488 11.41 17.89 11.06
CA GLY A 488 10.78 18.36 12.29
C GLY A 488 10.07 17.21 12.99
N SER A 489 8.95 17.50 13.64
CA SER A 489 8.03 16.48 14.13
C SER A 489 6.66 16.72 13.54
N THR A 490 5.97 15.66 13.15
CA THR A 490 4.58 15.74 12.69
C THR A 490 3.60 15.54 13.83
N GLY A 491 3.94 14.77 14.86
CA GLY A 491 2.95 14.20 15.79
C GLY A 491 3.09 14.59 17.26
N VAL A 492 4.18 15.19 17.71
CA VAL A 492 4.45 15.31 19.16
C VAL A 492 3.70 16.44 19.86
N VAL A 493 3.51 16.30 21.18
CA VAL A 493 3.01 17.38 22.06
C VAL A 493 3.95 18.57 22.08
N ARG A 494 3.43 19.75 22.39
CA ARG A 494 4.15 21.04 22.33
C ARG A 494 5.47 21.03 23.11
N GLU A 495 5.53 20.31 24.22
CA GLU A 495 6.71 20.19 25.08
C GLU A 495 7.87 19.45 24.41
N ASP A 496 7.55 18.57 23.46
CA ASP A 496 8.50 17.72 22.74
C ASP A 496 8.82 18.28 21.34
N VAL A 497 8.15 19.35 20.90
CA VAL A 497 8.41 19.99 19.61
C VAL A 497 9.79 20.67 19.62
N GLY A 498 10.46 20.65 18.47
CA GLY A 498 11.71 21.34 18.28
C GLY A 498 11.65 22.88 18.39
N ALA A 499 12.77 23.53 18.07
CA ALA A 499 12.95 24.98 18.20
C ALA A 499 12.04 25.79 17.27
N VAL A 500 11.52 25.18 16.21
CA VAL A 500 10.49 25.79 15.35
C VAL A 500 9.17 26.00 16.10
N GLY A 501 8.91 25.23 17.16
CA GLY A 501 7.75 25.41 18.03
C GLY A 501 6.40 25.05 17.42
N LYS A 502 6.40 24.42 16.24
CA LYS A 502 5.22 23.88 15.55
C LYS A 502 5.50 22.46 15.06
N ASN A 503 4.48 21.61 15.04
CA ASN A 503 4.54 20.38 14.26
C ASN A 503 4.49 20.71 12.77
N THR A 504 5.14 19.89 11.96
CA THR A 504 5.33 20.08 10.52
C THR A 504 5.09 18.80 9.73
N PHE A 505 4.66 18.98 8.48
CA PHE A 505 4.72 17.95 7.44
C PHE A 505 5.35 18.53 6.18
N GLY A 506 5.87 17.67 5.32
CA GLY A 506 6.51 18.05 4.07
C GLY A 506 5.76 17.53 2.86
N VAL A 507 5.81 18.28 1.76
CA VAL A 507 5.36 17.79 0.44
C VAL A 507 6.50 17.94 -0.55
N LEU A 508 6.88 16.83 -1.17
CA LEU A 508 7.84 16.79 -2.27
C LEU A 508 7.05 16.83 -3.58
N ARG A 509 7.14 17.94 -4.30
CA ARG A 509 6.49 18.14 -5.60
C ARG A 509 7.51 18.04 -6.72
N PHE A 510 7.33 17.04 -7.59
CA PHE A 510 8.19 16.80 -8.74
C PHE A 510 7.75 17.67 -9.92
N GLY A 511 8.68 18.45 -10.47
CA GLY A 511 8.46 19.34 -11.61
C GLY A 511 9.61 19.28 -12.60
N ALA A 512 9.47 19.97 -13.73
CA ALA A 512 10.41 19.86 -14.84
C ALA A 512 11.86 20.26 -14.50
N SER A 513 12.06 21.17 -13.55
CA SER A 513 13.38 21.67 -13.14
C SER A 513 13.98 20.96 -11.93
N GLY A 514 13.23 20.09 -11.26
CA GLY A 514 13.66 19.46 -10.01
C GLY A 514 12.51 19.15 -9.06
N VAL A 515 12.85 18.92 -7.80
CA VAL A 515 11.91 18.61 -6.72
C VAL A 515 11.79 19.81 -5.80
N THR A 516 10.59 20.38 -5.69
CA THR A 516 10.30 21.40 -4.68
C THR A 516 9.87 20.69 -3.40
N VAL A 517 10.59 20.90 -2.30
CA VAL A 517 10.20 20.41 -0.98
C VAL A 517 9.68 21.58 -0.16
N THR A 518 8.40 21.54 0.19
CA THR A 518 7.76 22.56 1.02
C THR A 518 7.36 21.98 2.37
N PHE A 519 7.67 22.72 3.44
CA PHE A 519 7.31 22.40 4.81
C PHE A 519 6.15 23.27 5.25
N TYR A 520 5.14 22.64 5.84
CA TYR A 520 3.94 23.30 6.32
C TYR A 520 3.75 22.99 7.81
N SER A 521 3.13 23.91 8.56
CA SER A 521 2.69 23.60 9.92
C SER A 521 1.47 22.71 9.93
N ILE A 522 1.32 21.92 10.99
CA ILE A 522 0.11 21.16 11.27
C ILE A 522 -0.28 21.33 12.74
N SER A 523 -1.59 21.50 12.97
CA SER A 523 -2.21 21.66 14.28
C SER A 523 -3.57 20.98 14.26
N ASP A 524 -4.06 20.52 15.42
CA ASP A 524 -5.41 19.99 15.54
C ASP A 524 -6.46 21.12 15.59
N THR A 525 -6.04 22.35 15.88
CA THR A 525 -6.92 23.52 16.00
C THR A 525 -6.61 24.63 15.00
N ASP A 526 -5.34 24.90 14.73
CA ASP A 526 -4.92 26.07 13.95
C ASP A 526 -4.82 25.75 12.45
N PRO A 527 -5.10 26.73 11.56
CA PRO A 527 -4.85 26.59 10.13
C PRO A 527 -3.38 26.29 9.81
N SER A 528 -3.15 25.64 8.67
CA SER A 528 -1.80 25.36 8.21
C SER A 528 -1.15 26.57 7.55
N GLU A 529 0.14 26.76 7.79
CA GLU A 529 0.97 27.80 7.18
C GLU A 529 2.15 27.17 6.46
N GLU A 530 2.60 27.75 5.35
CA GLU A 530 3.89 27.40 4.77
C GLU A 530 5.01 27.97 5.65
N ILE A 531 5.93 27.10 6.09
CA ILE A 531 7.07 27.46 6.93
C ILE A 531 8.26 27.87 6.06
N TRP A 532 8.58 27.05 5.05
CA TRP A 532 9.55 27.37 4.00
C TRP A 532 9.48 26.34 2.86
N SER A 533 10.07 26.70 1.72
CA SER A 533 10.20 25.83 0.56
C SER A 533 11.60 25.91 -0.05
N VAL A 534 12.07 24.81 -0.64
CA VAL A 534 13.35 24.74 -1.35
C VAL A 534 13.21 23.96 -2.66
N LEU A 535 13.78 24.50 -3.74
CA LEU A 535 13.91 23.78 -5.01
C LEU A 535 15.23 23.01 -5.02
N LEU A 536 15.14 21.69 -5.15
CA LEU A 536 16.25 20.77 -5.34
C LEU A 536 16.37 20.49 -6.84
N PRO A 537 17.32 21.10 -7.56
CA PRO A 537 17.44 20.91 -9.00
C PRO A 537 17.79 19.46 -9.32
N TYR A 538 17.30 18.96 -10.46
CA TYR A 538 17.81 17.68 -10.96
C TYR A 538 19.32 17.77 -11.21
N PRO A 539 20.07 16.67 -11.02
CA PRO A 539 21.47 16.62 -11.38
C PRO A 539 21.63 17.08 -12.82
N GLN A 540 22.45 18.11 -13.06
CA GLN A 540 22.75 18.49 -14.43
C GLN A 540 23.45 17.32 -15.11
N THR A 541 22.85 16.79 -16.18
CA THR A 541 23.60 15.94 -17.11
C THR A 541 24.76 16.80 -17.59
N ARG A 542 26.00 16.34 -17.35
CA ARG A 542 27.16 17.01 -17.93
C ARG A 542 26.98 16.91 -19.44
N GLY A 543 26.57 18.02 -20.05
CA GLY A 543 26.44 18.12 -21.49
C GLY A 543 27.73 17.69 -22.18
N THR A 544 27.52 16.91 -23.24
CA THR A 544 28.44 16.57 -24.33
C THR A 544 29.63 17.49 -24.53
#